data_AF-A0A4Q6B3N0-F1
#
_entry.id   AF-A0A4Q6B3N0-F1
#
_cell.length_a   1.000
_cell.length_b   1.000
_cell.length_c   1.000
_cell.angle_alpha   90.00
_cell.angle_beta   90.00
_cell.angle_gamma   90.00
#
_symmetry.space_group_name_H-M   'P 1'
#
loop_
_entity.id
_entity.type
_entity.pdbx_description
1 polymer ?
#
loop_
_entity_poly.entity_id
_entity_poly.type
_entity_poly.pdbx_seq_one_letter_code
_entity_poly.pdbx_strand_id
1 'polypeptide(L)'
;MSAQKRKLTNFLLQPLLQVRLGLYAILLSLGFGIGVFAIIYINFYKFYDLVLELTDLREEVTEILNSYIHGVVVWMLLALLVYFLITVAISIFFTHRLVGPTYAFRRHIKDLSRGNYKSRVNLRKGDAFQEVADDLNDLAVKLEQQRSSER
;
A
#
# COMPACT_ATOMS: atom_id res chain seq x y z
N MET A 1 -5.99 -38.51 0.08
CA MET A 1 -5.31 -37.25 -0.28
C MET A 1 -6.33 -36.12 -0.23
N SER A 2 -6.57 -35.51 0.93
CA SER A 2 -7.51 -34.39 1.07
C SER A 2 -6.74 -33.08 0.94
N ALA A 3 -6.92 -32.42 -0.20
CA ALA A 3 -6.42 -31.08 -0.44
C ALA A 3 -7.02 -30.14 0.61
N GLN A 4 -6.17 -29.72 1.54
CA GLN A 4 -6.46 -28.77 2.60
C GLN A 4 -6.88 -27.46 1.95
N LYS A 5 -8.20 -27.21 1.87
CA LYS A 5 -8.77 -25.90 1.51
C LYS A 5 -8.17 -24.86 2.45
N ARG A 6 -7.10 -24.19 2.01
CA ARG A 6 -6.54 -23.03 2.71
C ARG A 6 -7.62 -21.97 2.73
N LYS A 7 -8.24 -21.81 3.89
CA LYS A 7 -9.24 -20.79 4.20
C LYS A 7 -8.63 -19.40 3.91
N LEU A 8 -8.96 -18.84 2.74
CA LEU A 8 -8.70 -17.43 2.37
C LEU A 8 -9.27 -16.44 3.39
N THR A 9 -10.19 -16.90 4.24
CA THR A 9 -10.83 -16.11 5.30
C THR A 9 -9.89 -15.69 6.44
N ASN A 10 -8.75 -16.35 6.64
CA ASN A 10 -7.77 -15.90 7.65
C ASN A 10 -6.89 -14.74 7.20
N PHE A 11 -6.96 -14.31 5.93
CA PHE A 11 -6.21 -13.14 5.44
C PHE A 11 -6.75 -11.80 5.98
N LEU A 12 -8.03 -11.78 6.40
CA LEU A 12 -8.75 -10.54 6.74
C LEU A 12 -9.08 -10.39 8.23
N LEU A 13 -8.65 -11.32 9.09
CA LEU A 13 -9.19 -11.47 10.45
C LEU A 13 -8.43 -10.74 11.56
N GLN A 14 -7.65 -9.69 11.23
CA GLN A 14 -7.50 -8.44 12.00
C GLN A 14 -6.45 -7.48 11.37
N PRO A 15 -6.85 -6.43 10.60
CA PRO A 15 -5.85 -5.47 10.13
C PRO A 15 -6.39 -4.02 10.03
N LEU A 16 -7.07 -3.50 11.06
CA LEU A 16 -7.56 -2.11 11.10
C LEU A 16 -6.44 -1.09 10.76
N LEU A 17 -5.21 -1.35 11.20
CA LEU A 17 -4.06 -0.50 10.88
C LEU A 17 -3.62 -0.62 9.41
N GLN A 18 -3.68 -1.83 8.84
CA GLN A 18 -3.31 -2.08 7.44
C GLN A 18 -4.26 -1.37 6.48
N VAL A 19 -5.57 -1.46 6.76
CA VAL A 19 -6.59 -0.78 5.97
C VAL A 19 -6.43 0.73 6.09
N ARG A 20 -6.15 1.27 7.29
CA ARG A 20 -5.95 2.72 7.46
C ARG A 20 -4.74 3.24 6.69
N LEU A 21 -3.56 2.63 6.83
CA LEU A 21 -2.35 3.08 6.14
C LEU A 21 -2.49 2.95 4.62
N GLY A 22 -3.01 1.83 4.13
CA GLY A 22 -3.24 1.64 2.70
C GLY A 22 -4.30 2.60 2.15
N LEU A 23 -5.37 2.84 2.90
CA LEU A 23 -6.42 3.79 2.53
C LEU A 23 -5.89 5.22 2.47
N TYR A 24 -5.04 5.66 3.40
CA TYR A 24 -4.39 6.97 3.31
C TYR A 24 -3.49 7.09 2.08
N ALA A 25 -2.70 6.07 1.76
CA ALA A 25 -1.86 6.07 0.56
C ALA A 25 -2.69 6.12 -0.74
N ILE A 26 -3.80 5.40 -0.79
CA ILE A 26 -4.73 5.39 -1.92
C ILE A 26 -5.42 6.76 -2.06
N LEU A 27 -5.94 7.32 -0.97
CA LEU A 27 -6.59 8.63 -0.98
C LEU A 27 -5.63 9.75 -1.39
N LEU A 28 -4.39 9.72 -0.88
CA LEU A 28 -3.34 10.67 -1.29
C LEU A 28 -3.04 10.56 -2.78
N SER A 29 -2.91 9.33 -3.28
CA SER A 29 -2.63 9.05 -4.70
C SER A 29 -3.77 9.47 -5.62
N LEU A 30 -5.01 9.24 -5.21
CA LEU A 30 -6.20 9.72 -5.93
C LEU A 30 -6.29 11.24 -5.93
N GLY A 31 -6.09 11.87 -4.77
CA GLY A 31 -6.10 13.33 -4.64
C GLY A 31 -5.04 13.98 -5.52
N PHE A 32 -3.82 13.44 -5.53
CA PHE A 32 -2.74 13.89 -6.41
C PHE A 32 -3.12 13.71 -7.90
N GLY A 33 -3.62 12.53 -8.28
CA GLY A 33 -4.04 12.25 -9.66
C GLY A 33 -5.16 13.17 -10.15
N ILE A 34 -6.18 13.42 -9.31
CA ILE A 34 -7.27 14.37 -9.59
C ILE A 34 -6.72 15.80 -9.72
N GLY A 35 -5.79 16.20 -8.86
CA GLY A 35 -5.14 17.51 -8.92
C GLY A 35 -4.38 17.72 -10.23
N VAL A 36 -3.56 16.74 -10.64
CA VAL A 36 -2.83 16.77 -11.91
C VAL A 36 -3.80 16.81 -13.10
N PHE A 37 -4.84 15.96 -13.08
CA PHE A 37 -5.90 15.96 -14.10
C PHE A 37 -6.55 17.34 -14.25
N ALA A 38 -6.94 17.95 -13.13
CA ALA A 38 -7.59 19.26 -13.13
C ALA A 38 -6.67 20.36 -13.67
N ILE A 39 -5.38 20.36 -13.29
CA ILE A 39 -4.40 21.32 -13.81
C ILE A 39 -4.26 21.19 -15.32
N ILE A 40 -4.09 19.96 -15.84
CA ILE A 40 -3.98 19.71 -17.27
C ILE A 40 -5.24 20.16 -18.00
N TYR A 41 -6.41 19.78 -17.49
CA TYR A 41 -7.71 20.13 -18.09
C TYR A 41 -7.90 21.65 -18.18
N ILE A 42 -7.61 22.40 -17.10
CA ILE A 42 -7.73 23.86 -17.08
C ILE A 42 -6.76 24.51 -18.06
N ASN A 43 -5.49 24.06 -18.08
CA ASN A 43 -4.50 24.61 -19.02
C ASN A 43 -4.87 24.30 -20.47
N PHE A 44 -5.42 23.11 -20.73
CA PHE A 44 -5.87 22.74 -22.06
C PHE A 44 -7.05 23.60 -22.53
N TYR A 45 -8.04 23.86 -21.67
CA TYR A 45 -9.15 24.75 -22.01
C TYR A 45 -8.69 26.17 -22.34
N LYS A 46 -7.73 26.71 -21.57
CA LYS A 46 -7.15 28.02 -21.87
C LYS A 46 -6.41 28.03 -23.21
N PHE A 47 -5.68 26.95 -23.51
CA PHE A 47 -5.01 26.78 -24.79
C PHE A 47 -6.03 26.69 -25.94
N TYR A 48 -7.10 25.92 -25.76
CA TYR A 48 -8.20 25.80 -26.71
C TYR A 48 -8.81 27.17 -27.04
N ASP A 49 -9.14 27.97 -26.02
CA ASP A 49 -9.71 29.32 -26.21
C ASP A 49 -8.75 30.25 -26.96
N LEU A 50 -7.46 30.24 -26.60
CA LEU A 50 -6.44 31.05 -27.27
C LEU A 50 -6.29 30.70 -28.75
N VAL A 51 -6.29 29.40 -29.08
CA VAL A 51 -6.17 28.94 -30.48
C VAL A 51 -7.38 29.38 -31.31
N LEU A 52 -8.59 29.34 -30.75
CA LEU A 52 -9.81 29.80 -31.43
C LEU A 52 -9.90 31.32 -31.58
N GLU A 53 -9.31 32.07 -30.65
CA GLU A 53 -9.21 33.53 -30.77
C GLU A 53 -8.26 33.96 -31.89
N LEU A 54 -7.15 33.22 -32.05
CA LEU A 54 -6.10 33.53 -33.03
C LEU A 54 -6.34 32.96 -34.43
N THR A 55 -7.39 32.15 -34.62
CA THR A 55 -7.65 31.44 -35.88
C THR A 55 -8.99 31.82 -36.49
N ASP A 56 -8.98 32.11 -37.80
CA ASP A 56 -10.20 32.41 -38.57
C ASP A 56 -11.02 31.14 -38.94
N LEU A 57 -10.39 29.96 -38.89
CA LEU A 57 -10.98 28.65 -39.21
C LEU A 57 -11.58 27.97 -37.97
N ARG A 58 -12.56 28.61 -37.33
CA ARG A 58 -13.10 28.15 -36.03
C ARG A 58 -13.70 26.74 -36.09
N GLU A 59 -14.52 26.42 -37.09
CA GLU A 59 -15.22 25.13 -37.16
C GLU A 59 -14.25 23.96 -37.33
N GLU A 60 -13.31 24.07 -38.28
CA GLU A 60 -12.33 23.03 -38.59
C GLU A 60 -11.37 22.77 -37.41
N VAL A 61 -10.92 23.84 -36.75
CA VAL A 61 -10.07 23.75 -35.57
C VAL A 61 -10.81 23.17 -34.37
N THR A 62 -12.08 23.53 -34.16
CA THR A 62 -12.90 22.98 -33.07
C THR A 62 -13.09 21.47 -33.20
N GLU A 63 -13.37 20.95 -34.40
CA GLU A 63 -13.53 19.50 -34.60
C GLU A 63 -12.23 18.73 -34.32
N ILE A 64 -11.10 19.24 -34.82
CA ILE A 64 -9.78 18.63 -34.60
C ILE A 64 -9.44 18.63 -33.10
N LEU A 65 -9.59 19.77 -32.43
CA LEU A 65 -9.28 19.89 -31.01
C LEU A 65 -10.20 19.04 -30.14
N ASN A 66 -11.50 18.97 -30.44
CA ASN A 66 -12.43 18.12 -29.69
C ASN A 66 -12.07 16.64 -29.80
N SER A 67 -11.76 16.16 -31.01
CA SER A 67 -11.29 14.78 -31.22
C SER A 67 -10.03 14.48 -30.41
N TYR A 68 -9.08 15.43 -30.40
CA TYR A 68 -7.83 15.29 -29.66
C TYR A 68 -8.04 15.30 -28.13
N ILE A 69 -8.85 16.24 -27.62
CA ILE A 69 -9.23 16.30 -26.19
C ILE A 69 -9.84 14.96 -25.77
N HIS A 70 -10.78 14.45 -26.55
CA HIS A 70 -11.49 13.23 -26.21
C HIS A 70 -10.53 12.05 -26.12
N GLY A 71 -9.58 11.94 -27.05
CA GLY A 71 -8.50 10.95 -27.02
C GLY A 71 -7.60 11.10 -25.79
N VAL A 72 -7.13 12.32 -25.50
CA VAL A 72 -6.28 12.61 -24.33
C VAL A 72 -6.98 12.25 -23.02
N VAL A 73 -8.27 12.61 -22.88
CA VAL A 73 -9.05 12.28 -21.68
C VAL A 73 -9.18 10.77 -21.50
N VAL A 74 -9.47 10.01 -22.57
CA VAL A 74 -9.55 8.54 -22.48
C VAL A 74 -8.21 7.94 -22.06
N TRP A 75 -7.11 8.34 -22.69
CA TRP A 75 -5.78 7.83 -22.34
C TRP A 75 -5.38 8.21 -20.91
N MET A 76 -5.72 9.42 -20.46
CA MET A 76 -5.42 9.87 -19.11
C MET A 76 -6.23 9.12 -18.05
N LEU A 77 -7.52 8.85 -18.31
CA LEU A 77 -8.35 8.01 -17.45
C LEU A 77 -7.83 6.57 -17.37
N LEU A 78 -7.39 6.00 -18.50
CA LEU A 78 -6.77 4.67 -18.52
C LEU A 78 -5.47 4.64 -17.73
N ALA A 79 -4.61 5.65 -17.89
CA ALA A 79 -3.37 5.78 -17.13
C ALA A 79 -3.64 5.92 -15.62
N LEU A 80 -4.64 6.72 -15.24
CA LEU A 80 -5.05 6.88 -13.83
C LEU A 80 -5.57 5.58 -13.24
N LEU A 81 -6.36 4.81 -14.01
CA LEU A 81 -6.84 3.49 -13.60
C LEU A 81 -5.68 2.51 -13.36
N VAL A 82 -4.73 2.43 -14.30
CA VAL A 82 -3.55 1.57 -14.16
C VAL A 82 -2.72 1.98 -12.94
N TYR A 83 -2.47 3.28 -12.77
CA TYR A 83 -1.77 3.81 -11.61
C TYR A 83 -2.47 3.46 -10.29
N PHE A 84 -3.79 3.61 -10.24
CA PHE A 84 -4.58 3.24 -9.07
C PHE A 84 -4.46 1.75 -8.74
N LEU A 85 -4.57 0.87 -9.73
CA LEU A 85 -4.43 -0.58 -9.53
C LEU A 85 -3.03 -0.95 -9.02
N ILE A 86 -1.98 -0.36 -9.59
CA ILE A 86 -0.59 -0.56 -9.13
C ILE A 86 -0.43 -0.09 -7.68
N THR A 87 -0.96 1.10 -7.36
CA THR A 87 -0.91 1.66 -6.00
C THR A 87 -1.58 0.75 -4.98
N VAL A 88 -2.77 0.23 -5.29
CA VAL A 88 -3.49 -0.73 -4.44
C VAL A 88 -2.66 -2.00 -4.24
N ALA A 89 -2.09 -2.55 -5.31
CA ALA A 89 -1.28 -3.77 -5.25
C ALA A 89 -0.04 -3.59 -4.36
N ILE A 90 0.71 -2.50 -4.57
CA ILE A 90 1.90 -2.16 -3.78
C ILE A 90 1.52 -1.94 -2.31
N SER A 91 0.46 -1.18 -2.05
CA SER A 91 0.00 -0.92 -0.68
C SER A 91 -0.33 -2.22 0.06
N ILE A 92 -1.13 -3.11 -0.54
CA ILE A 92 -1.47 -4.39 0.08
C ILE A 92 -0.22 -5.21 0.37
N PHE A 93 0.70 -5.30 -0.60
CA PHE A 93 1.93 -6.08 -0.49
C PHE A 93 2.83 -5.60 0.65
N PHE A 94 3.13 -4.29 0.69
CA PHE A 94 4.02 -3.72 1.71
C PHE A 94 3.38 -3.75 3.09
N THR A 95 2.11 -3.40 3.20
CA THR A 95 1.47 -3.33 4.52
C THR A 95 1.30 -4.70 5.14
N HIS A 96 1.13 -5.77 4.34
CA HIS A 96 1.13 -7.13 4.87
C HIS A 96 2.49 -7.52 5.47
N ARG A 97 3.60 -7.17 4.81
CA ARG A 97 4.97 -7.43 5.30
C ARG A 97 5.33 -6.62 6.55
N LEU A 98 4.67 -5.47 6.74
CA LEU A 98 4.86 -4.61 7.89
C LEU A 98 4.01 -5.02 9.10
N VAL A 99 2.72 -5.34 8.89
CA VAL A 99 1.81 -5.69 9.99
C VAL A 99 1.93 -7.17 10.39
N GLY A 100 2.27 -8.07 9.46
CA GLY A 100 2.38 -9.51 9.73
C GLY A 100 3.25 -9.89 10.95
N PRO A 101 4.45 -9.32 11.12
CA PRO A 101 5.33 -9.57 12.27
C PRO A 101 4.69 -9.30 13.64
N THR A 102 3.76 -8.34 13.73
CA THR A 102 3.16 -7.91 15.00
C THR A 102 2.44 -9.05 15.74
N TYR A 103 1.83 -9.98 15.00
CA TYR A 103 1.20 -11.16 15.60
C TYR A 103 2.24 -12.10 16.20
N ALA A 104 3.35 -12.31 15.50
CA ALA A 104 4.45 -13.16 15.96
C ALA A 104 5.09 -12.58 17.23
N PHE A 105 5.33 -11.27 17.25
CA PHE A 105 5.82 -10.56 18.44
C PHE A 105 4.87 -10.70 19.63
N ARG A 106 3.57 -10.44 19.43
CA ARG A 106 2.57 -10.54 20.51
C ARG A 106 2.48 -11.95 21.09
N ARG A 107 2.56 -12.98 20.24
CA ARG A 107 2.59 -14.37 20.68
C ARG A 107 3.86 -14.66 21.50
N HIS A 108 5.01 -14.28 20.99
CA HIS A 108 6.30 -14.52 21.64
C HIS A 108 6.38 -13.82 23.00
N ILE A 109 6.01 -12.54 23.08
CA ILE A 109 5.94 -11.78 24.33
C ILE A 109 5.01 -12.46 25.36
N LYS A 110 3.86 -12.98 24.91
CA LYS A 110 2.92 -13.71 25.77
C LYS A 110 3.47 -15.05 26.28
N ASP A 111 4.29 -15.72 25.49
CA ASP A 111 4.97 -16.95 25.93
C ASP A 111 6.06 -16.64 26.96
N LEU A 112 6.85 -15.58 26.73
CA LEU A 112 7.84 -15.08 27.70
C LEU A 112 7.17 -14.69 29.02
N SER A 113 6.05 -13.97 28.97
CA SER A 113 5.33 -13.55 30.18
C SER A 113 4.74 -14.73 30.98
N ARG A 114 4.61 -15.91 30.36
CA ARG A 114 4.19 -17.16 31.01
C ARG A 114 5.37 -17.98 31.54
N GLY A 115 6.60 -17.45 31.43
CA GLY A 115 7.82 -18.10 31.85
C GLY A 115 8.41 -19.09 30.84
N ASN A 116 7.89 -19.14 29.60
CA ASN A 116 8.46 -19.96 28.54
C ASN A 116 9.57 -19.20 27.79
N TYR A 117 10.76 -19.13 28.40
CA TYR A 117 11.92 -18.44 27.83
C TYR A 117 12.60 -19.18 26.68
N LYS A 118 12.16 -20.40 26.37
CA LYS A 118 12.59 -21.16 25.18
C LYS A 118 11.84 -20.76 23.90
N SER A 119 10.80 -19.95 24.02
CA SER A 119 10.11 -19.39 22.85
C SER A 119 11.11 -18.60 22.00
N ARG A 120 10.96 -18.64 20.68
CA ARG A 120 11.74 -17.84 19.73
C ARG A 120 10.80 -17.31 18.65
N VAL A 121 11.09 -16.11 18.15
CA VAL A 121 10.38 -15.51 17.01
C VAL A 121 11.28 -15.54 15.78
N ASN A 122 10.73 -15.99 14.66
CA ASN A 122 11.42 -15.98 13.37
C ASN A 122 10.45 -15.45 12.31
N LEU A 123 10.85 -14.39 11.62
CA LEU A 123 10.04 -13.74 10.60
C LEU A 123 10.38 -14.28 9.21
N ARG A 124 9.49 -14.09 8.23
CA ARG A 124 9.76 -14.55 6.86
C ARG A 124 10.79 -13.61 6.22
N LYS A 125 11.59 -14.13 5.29
CA LYS A 125 12.48 -13.28 4.48
C LYS A 125 11.68 -12.18 3.78
N GLY A 126 12.05 -10.93 4.05
CA GLY A 126 11.42 -9.74 3.47
C GLY A 126 10.22 -9.20 4.27
N ASP A 127 9.85 -9.81 5.40
CA ASP A 127 9.02 -9.14 6.41
C ASP A 127 9.86 -8.05 7.10
N ALA A 128 9.19 -6.98 7.54
CA ALA A 128 9.82 -5.88 8.27
C ALA A 128 10.20 -6.29 9.70
N PHE A 129 11.04 -5.50 10.35
CA PHE A 129 11.39 -5.63 11.78
C PHE A 129 12.13 -6.93 12.13
N GLN A 130 13.05 -7.39 11.27
CA GLN A 130 13.90 -8.55 11.55
C GLN A 130 14.76 -8.30 12.80
N GLU A 131 15.28 -7.09 12.91
CA GLU A 131 16.06 -6.60 14.04
C GLU A 131 15.29 -6.70 15.37
N VAL A 132 13.99 -6.40 15.37
CA VAL A 132 13.14 -6.54 16.57
C VAL A 132 12.91 -8.00 16.93
N ALA A 133 12.84 -8.89 15.92
CA ALA A 133 12.74 -10.33 16.16
C ALA A 133 14.00 -10.86 16.84
N ASP A 134 15.17 -10.40 16.39
CA ASP A 134 16.46 -10.76 16.97
C ASP A 134 16.60 -10.22 18.41
N ASP A 135 16.27 -8.95 18.65
CA ASP A 135 16.28 -8.35 19.99
C ASP A 135 15.36 -9.09 20.98
N LEU A 136 14.17 -9.53 20.52
CA LEU A 136 13.24 -10.32 21.33
C LEU A 136 13.80 -11.71 21.66
N ASN A 137 14.49 -12.34 20.71
CA ASN A 137 15.15 -13.63 20.95
C ASN A 137 16.29 -13.50 21.96
N ASP A 138 17.08 -12.44 21.86
CA ASP A 138 18.18 -12.16 22.79
C ASP A 138 17.66 -11.86 24.19
N LEU A 139 16.54 -11.13 24.31
CA LEU A 139 15.84 -10.94 25.57
C LEU A 139 15.41 -12.28 26.19
N ALA A 140 14.86 -13.19 25.38
CA ALA A 140 14.47 -14.52 25.84
C ALA A 140 15.67 -15.31 26.40
N VAL A 141 16.83 -15.24 25.74
CA VAL A 141 18.08 -15.86 26.21
C VAL A 141 18.50 -15.28 27.57
N LYS A 142 18.49 -13.96 27.74
CA LYS A 142 18.88 -13.30 29.00
C LYS A 142 17.94 -13.67 30.16
N LEU A 143 16.64 -13.75 29.90
CA LEU A 143 15.64 -14.17 30.90
C LEU A 143 15.81 -15.65 31.30
N GLU A 144 16.16 -16.52 30.34
CA GLU A 144 16.48 -17.93 30.61
C GLU A 144 17.71 -18.06 31.51
N GLN A 145 18.77 -17.31 31.21
CA GLN A 145 20.01 -17.28 32.00
C GLN A 145 19.76 -16.81 33.44
N GLN A 146 19.06 -15.68 33.62
CA GLN A 146 18.75 -15.15 34.97
C GLN A 146 17.97 -16.16 35.82
N ARG A 147 16.96 -16.81 35.24
CA ARG A 147 16.17 -17.82 35.97
C ARG A 147 16.97 -19.09 36.29
N SER A 148 18.00 -19.39 35.50
CA SER A 148 18.89 -20.52 35.79
C SER A 148 19.90 -20.21 36.89
N SER A 149 20.33 -18.95 37.05
CA SER A 149 21.22 -18.53 38.13
C SER A 149 20.54 -18.37 39.50
N GLU A 150 19.21 -18.19 39.51
CA GLU A 150 18.40 -18.10 40.74
C GLU A 150 17.98 -19.47 41.31
N ARG A 151 18.27 -20.57 40.61
CA ARG A 151 17.94 -21.94 40.99
C ARG A 151 19.17 -22.71 41.45
#